data_AF-D2PSW6-F1
#
_entry.id   AF-D2PSW6-F1
#
_cell.length_a   1.000
_cell.length_b   1.000
_cell.length_c   1.000
_cell.angle_alpha   90.00
_cell.angle_beta   90.00
_cell.angle_gamma   90.00
#
_symmetry.space_group_name_H-M   'P 1'
#
loop_
_entity.id
_entity.type
_entity.pdbx_description
1 polymer ?
#
loop_
_entity_poly.entity_id
_entity_poly.type
_entity_poly.pdbx_seq_one_letter_code
_entity_poly.pdbx_strand_id
1 'polypeptide(L)'
;MTRTVEYLSGVVDGAGINVLAGIGTASWPARQSVAYEVALEGCRQVVGWYTATIEAAEAEAEPDVEQLERLRTEQRIWVAEALALSPADAAGIRRVSDAGEALIGVPDDDGVPLAAQPGEADEDDLAGDSDASYAGDARPEHDDKHDDEGDGFGAGGGLDGGAEGWGDGRG
;
A
#
# COMPACT_ATOMS: atom_id res chain seq x y z
N MET A 1 10.98 -0.48 -16.64
CA MET A 1 11.46 -0.61 -15.25
C MET A 1 10.74 -1.79 -14.61
N THR A 2 11.46 -2.74 -14.03
CA THR A 2 10.96 -3.92 -13.32
C THR A 2 11.33 -3.79 -11.84
N ARG A 3 10.44 -4.15 -10.92
CA ARG A 3 10.71 -4.16 -9.48
C ARG A 3 10.99 -5.60 -9.04
N THR A 4 12.06 -5.78 -8.27
CA THR A 4 12.43 -7.05 -7.63
C THR A 4 11.92 -7.02 -6.19
N VAL A 5 11.24 -8.07 -5.75
CA VAL A 5 10.79 -8.26 -4.36
C VAL A 5 11.54 -9.45 -3.79
N GLU A 6 12.27 -9.25 -2.70
CA GLU A 6 13.00 -10.32 -2.00
C GLU A 6 12.09 -10.95 -0.93
N TYR A 7 11.90 -12.27 -0.99
CA TYR A 7 11.14 -13.01 0.02
C TYR A 7 12.07 -13.47 1.15
N LEU A 8 11.80 -13.04 2.40
CA LEU A 8 12.44 -13.59 3.59
C LEU A 8 11.85 -14.98 3.89
N SER A 9 12.54 -16.03 3.44
CA SER A 9 12.16 -17.43 3.65
C SER A 9 12.87 -18.00 4.89
N GLY A 10 12.08 -18.55 5.83
CA GLY A 10 12.59 -19.28 6.99
C GLY A 10 13.17 -20.64 6.59
N VAL A 11 14.37 -20.95 7.10
CA VAL A 11 15.08 -22.22 6.87
C VAL A 11 14.35 -23.35 7.60
N VAL A 12 13.81 -24.32 6.85
CA VAL A 12 13.46 -25.64 7.39
C VAL A 12 14.70 -26.52 7.25
N ASP A 13 15.43 -26.68 8.35
CA ASP A 13 16.60 -27.55 8.40
C ASP A 13 16.17 -29.03 8.44
N GLY A 14 16.78 -29.86 7.61
CA GLY A 14 16.42 -31.27 7.52
C GLY A 14 17.26 -32.13 6.56
N ALA A 15 17.90 -31.56 5.53
CA ALA A 15 18.73 -32.37 4.62
C ALA A 15 19.79 -31.63 3.79
N GLY A 16 20.07 -30.33 4.03
CA GLY A 16 21.08 -29.61 3.23
C GLY A 16 20.74 -29.44 1.74
N ILE A 17 19.51 -29.74 1.32
CA ILE A 17 19.00 -29.38 0.00
C ILE A 17 18.61 -27.91 0.05
N ASN A 18 19.43 -27.05 -0.53
CA ASN A 18 19.04 -25.66 -0.78
C ASN A 18 18.00 -25.63 -1.91
N VAL A 19 16.73 -25.84 -1.54
CA VAL A 19 15.59 -25.83 -2.47
C VAL A 19 15.44 -24.48 -3.18
N LEU A 20 16.01 -23.41 -2.63
CA LEU A 20 15.95 -22.05 -3.17
C LEU A 20 17.05 -21.78 -4.20
N ALA A 21 18.17 -22.52 -4.19
CA ALA A 21 19.27 -22.32 -5.14
C ALA A 21 18.88 -22.58 -6.61
N GLY A 22 17.76 -23.26 -6.85
CA GLY A 22 17.19 -23.48 -8.18
C GLY A 22 16.04 -22.56 -8.57
N ILE A 23 15.58 -21.68 -7.66
CA ILE A 23 14.47 -20.77 -7.91
C ILE A 23 15.07 -19.41 -8.29
N GLY A 24 15.10 -19.11 -9.59
CA GLY A 24 15.60 -17.83 -10.09
C GLY A 24 14.84 -16.62 -9.53
N THR A 25 15.36 -15.42 -9.78
CA THR A 25 14.69 -14.17 -9.39
C THR A 25 13.38 -14.01 -10.16
N ALA A 26 12.25 -14.03 -9.45
CA ALA A 26 10.97 -13.60 -10.01
C ALA A 26 10.98 -12.07 -10.17
N SER A 27 10.62 -11.59 -11.35
CA SER A 27 10.45 -10.16 -11.62
C SER A 27 9.13 -9.95 -12.36
N TRP A 28 8.43 -8.88 -12.01
CA TRP A 28 7.16 -8.51 -12.63
C TRP A 28 7.26 -7.13 -13.29
N PRO A 29 6.45 -6.87 -14.32
CA PRO A 29 6.27 -5.53 -14.86
C PRO A 29 5.88 -4.54 -13.75
N ALA A 30 6.46 -3.35 -13.74
CA ALA A 30 6.21 -2.36 -12.69
C ALA A 30 4.72 -2.04 -12.48
N ARG A 31 3.93 -1.97 -13.56
CA ARG A 31 2.47 -1.75 -13.47
C ARG A 31 1.77 -2.87 -12.68
N GLN A 32 2.18 -4.12 -12.89
CA GLN A 32 1.61 -5.27 -12.18
C GLN A 32 1.99 -5.25 -10.70
N SER A 33 3.24 -4.93 -10.38
CA SER A 33 3.67 -4.75 -8.98
C SER A 33 2.90 -3.63 -8.28
N VAL A 34 2.69 -2.50 -8.95
CA VAL A 34 1.93 -1.38 -8.38
C VAL A 34 0.46 -1.77 -8.14
N ALA A 35 -0.19 -2.41 -9.12
CA ALA A 35 -1.58 -2.86 -8.97
C ALA A 35 -1.74 -3.85 -7.81
N TYR A 36 -0.79 -4.76 -7.64
CA TYR A 36 -0.75 -5.68 -6.50
C TYR A 36 -0.65 -4.96 -5.16
N GLU A 37 0.28 -4.01 -5.02
CA GLU A 37 0.45 -3.24 -3.78
C GLU A 37 -0.79 -2.40 -3.46
N VAL A 38 -1.41 -1.80 -4.49
CA VAL A 38 -2.67 -1.06 -4.32
C VAL A 38 -3.78 -1.98 -3.81
N ALA A 39 -3.92 -3.18 -4.36
CA ALA A 39 -4.91 -4.15 -3.89
C ALA A 39 -4.64 -4.63 -2.45
N LEU A 40 -3.37 -4.88 -2.09
CA LEU A 40 -2.99 -5.21 -0.71
C LEU A 40 -3.34 -4.08 0.26
N GLU A 41 -3.09 -2.84 -0.13
CA GLU A 41 -3.43 -1.69 0.70
C GLU A 41 -4.94 -1.53 0.85
N GLY A 42 -5.70 -1.74 -0.22
CA GLY A 42 -7.17 -1.81 -0.17
C GLY A 42 -7.68 -2.85 0.83
N CYS A 43 -7.11 -4.07 0.83
CA CYS A 43 -7.44 -5.07 1.85
C CYS A 43 -7.16 -4.58 3.27
N ARG A 44 -6.02 -3.91 3.51
CA ARG A 44 -5.68 -3.39 4.85
C ARG A 44 -6.66 -2.31 5.31
N GLN A 45 -7.08 -1.43 4.41
CA GLN A 45 -8.08 -0.41 4.69
C GLN A 45 -9.43 -1.04 5.06
N VAL A 46 -9.88 -2.03 4.29
CA VAL A 46 -11.10 -2.80 4.59
C VAL A 46 -11.01 -3.49 5.95
N VAL A 47 -9.89 -4.15 6.26
CA VAL A 47 -9.68 -4.78 7.57
C VAL A 47 -9.74 -3.76 8.70
N GLY A 48 -9.14 -2.57 8.51
CA GLY A 48 -9.22 -1.46 9.45
C GLY A 48 -10.65 -0.95 9.65
N TRP A 49 -11.43 -0.85 8.57
CA TRP A 49 -12.86 -0.50 8.63
C TRP A 49 -13.67 -1.51 9.44
N TYR A 50 -13.47 -2.82 9.23
CA TYR A 50 -14.12 -3.85 10.04
C TYR A 50 -13.69 -3.76 11.51
N THR A 51 -12.40 -3.54 11.80
CA THR A 51 -11.91 -3.39 13.18
C THR A 51 -12.66 -2.25 13.88
N ALA A 52 -12.69 -1.06 13.28
CA ALA A 52 -13.38 0.09 13.86
C ALA A 52 -14.89 -0.15 14.02
N THR A 53 -15.51 -0.83 13.05
CA THR A 53 -16.95 -1.16 13.09
C THR A 53 -17.29 -2.16 14.19
N ILE A 54 -16.45 -3.18 14.37
CA ILE A 54 -16.57 -4.17 15.45
C ILE A 54 -16.42 -3.48 16.80
N GLU A 55 -15.37 -2.66 16.97
CA GLU A 55 -15.14 -1.91 18.21
C GLU A 55 -16.33 -1.00 18.57
N ALA A 56 -16.92 -0.33 17.57
CA ALA A 56 -18.11 0.50 17.77
C ALA A 56 -19.33 -0.33 18.20
N ALA A 57 -19.58 -1.45 17.53
CA ALA A 57 -20.70 -2.34 17.84
C ALA A 57 -20.54 -3.03 19.21
N GLU A 58 -19.32 -3.35 19.63
CA GLU A 58 -19.03 -3.91 20.96
C GLU A 58 -19.26 -2.90 22.09
N ALA A 59 -19.13 -1.60 21.80
CA ALA A 59 -19.32 -0.52 22.77
C ALA A 59 -20.80 -0.18 23.02
N GLU A 60 -21.73 -0.76 22.25
CA GLU A 60 -23.17 -0.56 22.45
C GLU A 60 -23.65 -1.14 23.78
N ALA A 61 -24.72 -0.57 24.34
CA ALA A 61 -25.26 -1.02 25.63
C ALA A 61 -25.81 -2.46 25.58
N GLU A 62 -26.24 -2.91 24.40
CA GLU A 62 -26.70 -4.27 24.14
C GLU A 62 -26.18 -4.72 22.76
N PRO A 63 -24.94 -5.24 22.68
CA PRO A 63 -24.33 -5.61 21.40
C PRO A 63 -25.06 -6.76 20.70
N ASP A 64 -25.32 -6.62 19.39
CA ASP A 64 -25.82 -7.71 18.56
C ASP A 64 -24.71 -8.73 18.28
N VAL A 65 -24.75 -9.84 19.01
CA VAL A 65 -23.78 -10.94 18.91
C VAL A 65 -23.77 -11.57 17.51
N GLU A 66 -24.92 -11.68 16.84
CA GLU A 66 -24.98 -12.28 15.50
C GLU A 66 -24.32 -11.36 14.48
N GLN A 67 -24.59 -10.05 14.56
CA GLN A 67 -23.92 -9.06 13.73
C GLN A 67 -22.40 -9.05 13.94
N LEU A 68 -21.94 -9.08 15.20
CA LEU A 68 -20.51 -9.12 15.53
C LEU A 68 -19.81 -10.35 14.94
N GLU A 69 -20.43 -11.53 15.03
CA GLU A 69 -19.86 -12.75 14.44
C GLU A 69 -19.80 -12.70 12.91
N ARG A 70 -20.80 -12.07 12.26
CA ARG A 70 -20.74 -11.82 10.81
C ARG A 70 -19.57 -10.90 10.45
N LEU A 71 -19.44 -9.75 11.12
CA LEU A 71 -18.37 -8.78 10.87
C LEU A 71 -16.98 -9.40 11.06
N ARG A 72 -16.76 -10.16 12.14
CA ARG A 72 -15.49 -10.87 12.39
C ARG A 72 -15.21 -11.95 11.34
N THR A 73 -16.24 -12.59 10.81
CA THR A 73 -16.08 -13.58 9.74
C THR A 73 -15.68 -12.91 8.43
N GLU A 74 -16.34 -11.82 8.07
CA GLU A 74 -16.01 -11.02 6.89
C GLU A 74 -14.60 -10.44 6.97
N GLN A 75 -14.21 -9.88 8.12
CA GLN A 75 -12.84 -9.42 8.36
C GLN A 75 -11.79 -10.53 8.12
N ARG A 76 -12.02 -11.74 8.63
CA ARG A 76 -11.11 -12.88 8.43
C ARG A 76 -11.03 -13.31 6.97
N ILE A 77 -12.13 -13.21 6.21
CA ILE A 77 -12.12 -13.46 4.77
C ILE A 77 -11.18 -12.46 4.07
N TRP A 78 -11.28 -11.16 4.39
CA TRP A 78 -10.39 -10.15 3.81
C TRP A 78 -8.92 -10.36 4.15
N VAL A 79 -8.61 -10.78 5.38
CA VAL A 79 -7.25 -11.18 5.76
C VAL A 79 -6.77 -12.37 4.92
N ALA A 80 -7.62 -13.39 4.73
CA ALA A 80 -7.27 -14.57 3.94
C ALA A 80 -7.06 -14.23 2.45
N GLU A 81 -7.90 -13.38 1.87
CA GLU A 81 -7.76 -12.89 0.50
C GLU A 81 -6.44 -12.13 0.31
N ALA A 82 -6.08 -11.24 1.25
CA ALA A 82 -4.80 -10.52 1.21
C ALA A 82 -3.59 -11.47 1.26
N LEU A 83 -3.67 -12.53 2.07
CA LEU A 83 -2.60 -13.55 2.18
C LEU A 83 -2.50 -14.45 0.94
N ALA A 84 -3.62 -14.70 0.26
CA ALA A 84 -3.67 -15.51 -0.94
C ALA A 84 -3.28 -14.73 -2.21
N LEU A 85 -3.28 -13.39 -2.15
CA LEU A 85 -3.03 -12.55 -3.30
C LEU A 85 -1.58 -12.66 -3.79
N SER A 86 -1.42 -12.79 -5.11
CA SER A 86 -0.13 -12.88 -5.78
C SER A 86 -0.01 -11.81 -6.87
N PRO A 87 1.19 -11.22 -7.08
CA PRO A 87 1.42 -10.32 -8.20
C PRO A 87 1.05 -10.95 -9.55
N ALA A 88 1.18 -12.28 -9.70
CA ALA A 88 0.85 -13.00 -10.92
C ALA A 88 -0.66 -13.15 -11.19
N ASP A 89 -1.51 -12.96 -10.18
CA ASP A 89 -2.96 -13.13 -10.27
C ASP A 89 -3.67 -11.80 -10.57
N ALA A 90 -3.61 -11.36 -11.82
CA ALA A 90 -4.27 -10.12 -12.25
C ALA A 90 -5.80 -10.14 -12.02
N ALA A 91 -6.43 -11.30 -12.13
CA ALA A 91 -7.87 -11.44 -11.91
C ALA A 91 -8.23 -11.32 -10.43
N GLY A 92 -7.43 -11.91 -9.54
CA GLY A 92 -7.55 -11.73 -8.09
C GLY A 92 -7.33 -10.29 -7.66
N ILE A 93 -6.26 -9.64 -8.16
CA ILE A 93 -5.95 -8.23 -7.88
C ILE A 93 -7.14 -7.33 -8.23
N ARG A 94 -7.71 -7.51 -9.42
CA ARG A 94 -8.88 -6.73 -9.85
C ARG A 94 -10.10 -7.01 -8.98
N ARG A 95 -10.42 -8.28 -8.73
CA ARG A 95 -11.59 -8.68 -7.93
C ARG A 95 -11.55 -8.06 -6.53
N VAL A 96 -10.40 -8.14 -5.87
CA VAL A 96 -10.17 -7.59 -4.53
C VAL A 96 -10.28 -6.06 -4.54
N SER A 97 -9.72 -5.41 -5.55
CA SER A 97 -9.80 -3.94 -5.70
C SER A 97 -11.26 -3.50 -5.88
N ASP A 98 -12.00 -4.11 -6.79
CA ASP A 98 -13.41 -3.78 -7.09
C ASP A 98 -14.30 -4.04 -5.86
N ALA A 99 -14.09 -5.16 -5.16
CA ALA A 99 -14.86 -5.50 -3.95
C ALA A 99 -14.53 -4.57 -2.77
N GLY A 100 -13.27 -4.13 -2.64
CA GLY A 100 -12.84 -3.22 -1.59
C GLY A 100 -13.46 -1.84 -1.79
N GLU A 101 -13.35 -1.30 -3.00
CA GLU A 101 -13.96 -0.03 -3.38
C GLU A 101 -15.48 -0.04 -3.17
N ALA A 102 -16.18 -1.13 -3.53
CA ALA A 102 -17.62 -1.23 -3.30
C ALA A 102 -18.00 -1.23 -1.81
N LEU A 103 -17.10 -1.65 -0.92
CA LEU A 103 -17.37 -1.76 0.52
C LEU A 103 -17.07 -0.47 1.28
N ILE A 104 -15.92 0.16 1.02
CA ILE A 104 -15.46 1.36 1.74
C ILE A 104 -15.55 2.65 0.93
N GLY A 105 -15.83 2.55 -0.37
CA GLY A 105 -16.04 3.68 -1.24
C GLY A 105 -17.21 4.51 -0.74
N VAL A 106 -17.05 5.84 -0.80
CA VAL A 106 -18.15 6.75 -0.53
C VAL A 106 -19.17 6.52 -1.65
N PRO A 107 -20.44 6.19 -1.37
CA PRO A 107 -21.44 6.21 -2.41
C PRO A 107 -21.45 7.63 -2.95
N ASP A 108 -21.13 7.80 -4.23
CA ASP A 108 -21.17 9.10 -4.88
C ASP A 108 -22.53 9.74 -4.54
N ASP A 109 -22.50 10.81 -3.75
CA ASP A 109 -23.66 11.66 -3.43
C ASP A 109 -24.21 12.37 -4.68
N ASP A 110 -23.75 11.97 -5.87
CA ASP A 110 -24.15 12.47 -7.18
C ASP A 110 -24.56 11.36 -8.16
N GLY A 111 -24.95 10.16 -7.71
CA GLY A 111 -25.82 9.27 -8.49
C GLY A 111 -25.44 8.96 -9.96
N VAL A 112 -24.16 9.02 -10.33
CA VAL A 112 -23.71 8.56 -11.65
C VAL A 112 -23.24 7.12 -11.48
N PRO A 113 -24.02 6.11 -11.89
CA PRO A 113 -23.53 4.74 -11.86
C PRO A 113 -22.28 4.68 -12.73
N LEU A 114 -21.18 4.20 -12.17
CA LEU A 114 -19.98 3.81 -12.91
C LEU A 114 -20.38 2.63 -13.81
N ALA A 115 -21.10 2.93 -14.89
CA ALA A 115 -21.41 1.98 -15.93
C ALA A 115 -20.09 1.42 -16.39
N ALA A 116 -19.97 0.09 -16.33
CA ALA A 116 -18.86 -0.69 -16.84
C ALA A 116 -18.35 -0.04 -18.12
N GLN A 117 -17.12 0.52 -18.06
CA GLN A 117 -16.46 1.02 -19.27
C GLN A 117 -16.42 -0.16 -20.25
N PRO A 118 -17.19 -0.11 -21.37
CA PRO A 118 -17.07 -1.13 -22.39
C PRO A 118 -15.69 -0.93 -23.01
N GLY A 119 -15.01 -2.05 -23.30
CA GLY A 119 -13.68 -2.01 -23.89
C GLY A 119 -13.69 -1.26 -25.22
N GLU A 120 -13.02 -0.13 -25.28
CA GLU A 120 -12.56 0.47 -26.51
C GLU A 120 -11.15 -0.07 -26.76
N ALA A 121 -11.13 -1.27 -27.36
CA ALA A 121 -10.00 -1.68 -28.18
C ALA A 121 -10.19 -0.99 -29.53
N ASP A 122 -9.53 0.15 -29.73
CA ASP A 122 -9.21 0.65 -31.07
C ASP A 122 -7.93 1.51 -30.97
N GLU A 123 -6.80 0.83 -31.15
CA GLU A 123 -5.51 1.46 -31.42
C GLU A 123 -5.41 1.70 -32.94
N ASP A 124 -6.18 2.63 -33.48
CA ASP A 124 -5.99 3.11 -34.85
C ASP A 124 -6.49 4.57 -34.96
N ASP A 125 -5.61 5.52 -34.66
CA ASP A 125 -5.53 6.83 -35.32
C ASP A 125 -4.33 7.66 -34.82
N LEU A 126 -3.12 7.23 -35.17
CA LEU A 126 -1.92 8.07 -35.12
C LEU A 126 -1.75 8.83 -36.45
N ALA A 127 -2.48 9.93 -36.64
CA ALA A 127 -2.11 10.98 -37.59
C ALA A 127 -2.86 12.31 -37.33
N GLY A 128 -2.74 12.85 -36.12
CA GLY A 128 -3.15 14.21 -35.80
C GLY A 128 -1.97 15.18 -35.83
N ASP A 129 -1.59 15.61 -37.04
CA ASP A 129 -0.73 16.77 -37.27
C ASP A 129 -1.31 17.98 -36.52
N SER A 130 -0.66 18.37 -35.42
CA SER A 130 -1.02 19.55 -34.64
C SER A 130 0.20 20.45 -34.53
N ASP A 131 0.38 21.23 -35.60
CA ASP A 131 1.05 22.53 -35.61
C ASP A 131 0.42 23.45 -34.56
N ALA A 132 0.85 23.29 -33.32
CA ALA A 132 0.55 24.21 -32.23
C ALA A 132 1.80 25.06 -31.99
N SER A 133 1.91 26.15 -32.73
CA SER A 133 2.85 27.24 -32.49
C SER A 133 2.74 27.74 -31.04
N TYR A 134 3.71 27.37 -30.22
CA TYR A 134 3.88 27.87 -28.85
C TYR A 134 4.40 29.31 -28.92
N ALA A 135 3.47 30.28 -29.02
CA ALA A 135 3.76 31.69 -28.84
C ALA A 135 3.89 31.96 -27.33
N GLY A 136 5.06 32.47 -26.94
CA GLY A 136 5.48 32.57 -25.56
C GLY A 136 4.61 33.47 -24.69
N ASP A 137 4.47 33.06 -23.44
CA ASP A 137 4.13 33.95 -22.35
C ASP A 137 5.35 34.03 -21.42
N ALA A 138 6.07 35.15 -21.56
CA ALA A 138 7.19 35.53 -20.72
C ALA A 138 6.63 35.90 -19.34
N ARG A 139 6.97 35.12 -18.31
CA ARG A 139 6.85 35.57 -16.93
C ARG A 139 8.22 35.77 -16.29
N PRO A 140 8.36 36.83 -15.48
CA PRO A 140 9.64 37.45 -15.19
C PRO A 140 10.42 36.68 -14.12
N GLU A 141 11.74 36.72 -14.27
CA GLU A 141 12.72 36.20 -13.33
C GLU A 141 12.57 36.92 -11.97
N HIS A 142 12.28 36.16 -10.92
CA HIS A 142 12.29 36.63 -9.54
C HIS A 142 13.74 36.60 -9.03
N ASP A 143 14.36 37.78 -9.00
CA ASP A 143 15.67 38.06 -8.43
C ASP A 143 15.56 38.13 -6.90
N ASP A 144 15.51 36.98 -6.23
CA ASP A 144 15.60 36.92 -4.76
C ASP A 144 17.05 36.74 -4.32
N LYS A 145 17.66 37.89 -4.01
CA LYS A 145 18.96 38.01 -3.35
C LYS A 145 18.84 37.55 -1.91
N HIS A 146 19.37 36.37 -1.62
CA HIS A 146 19.61 35.92 -0.25
C HIS A 146 20.98 36.41 0.22
N ASP A 147 20.98 37.58 0.86
CA ASP A 147 22.02 37.98 1.81
C ASP A 147 21.52 37.57 3.21
N ASP A 148 22.08 36.50 3.80
CA ASP A 148 22.13 36.38 5.26
C ASP A 148 23.31 35.50 5.68
N GLU A 149 24.41 36.17 6.05
CA GLU A 149 25.54 35.59 6.75
C GLU A 149 25.17 35.39 8.22
N GLY A 150 24.83 34.14 8.58
CA GLY A 150 24.61 33.72 9.96
C GLY A 150 25.79 32.94 10.53
N ASP A 151 26.85 33.64 10.92
CA ASP A 151 27.88 33.14 11.85
C ASP A 151 27.26 32.98 13.26
N GLY A 152 27.37 31.81 13.88
CA GLY A 152 26.79 31.61 15.22
C GLY A 152 27.12 30.29 15.90
N PHE A 153 28.32 30.21 16.48
CA PHE A 153 28.78 29.17 17.40
C PHE A 153 27.81 28.84 18.54
N GLY A 154 27.68 27.56 18.88
CA GLY A 154 27.02 27.08 20.09
C GLY A 154 27.45 25.67 20.48
N ALA A 155 28.56 25.58 21.20
CA ALA A 155 29.02 24.36 21.85
C ALA A 155 28.22 24.09 23.15
N GLY A 156 28.01 22.81 23.49
CA GLY A 156 27.96 22.38 24.89
C GLY A 156 26.80 21.47 25.30
N GLY A 157 27.15 20.39 26.02
CA GLY A 157 26.25 19.55 26.82
C GLY A 157 25.96 18.20 26.15
N GLY A 158 26.62 17.09 26.47
CA GLY A 158 26.87 16.60 27.83
C GLY A 158 25.71 15.71 28.24
N LEU A 159 25.69 14.45 27.78
CA LEU A 159 24.82 13.42 28.34
C LEU A 159 25.70 12.27 28.82
N ASP A 160 26.02 12.39 30.11
CA ASP A 160 26.45 11.33 30.99
C ASP A 160 25.20 10.53 31.40
N GLY A 161 25.30 9.20 31.42
CA GLY A 161 24.20 8.28 31.72
C GLY A 161 24.54 6.90 31.15
N GLY A 162 25.06 5.92 31.89
CA GLY A 162 24.96 5.70 33.32
C GLY A 162 23.83 4.72 33.64
N ALA A 163 23.96 3.46 33.21
CA ALA A 163 23.18 2.28 33.60
C ALA A 163 23.62 1.12 32.69
N GLU A 164 23.82 -0.14 33.06
CA GLU A 164 23.62 -0.92 34.29
C GLU A 164 24.43 -2.21 34.11
N GLY A 165 25.14 -2.61 35.16
CA GLY A 165 25.78 -3.93 35.22
C GLY A 165 24.76 -5.01 35.52
N TRP A 166 24.77 -6.08 34.74
CA TRP A 166 24.13 -7.35 35.10
C TRP A 166 25.22 -8.35 35.45
N GLY A 167 25.59 -8.35 36.73
CA GLY A 167 26.33 -9.41 37.36
C GLY A 167 25.41 -10.56 37.74
N ASP A 168 25.71 -11.72 37.17
CA ASP A 168 26.02 -12.98 37.87
C ASP A 168 24.95 -13.75 38.68
N GLY A 169 25.08 -15.08 38.64
CA GLY A 169 24.70 -15.95 39.75
C GLY A 169 23.41 -16.76 39.59
N ARG A 170 23.45 -17.83 38.79
CA ARG A 170 22.58 -19.01 39.04
C ARG A 170 23.37 -20.00 39.91
N GLY A 171 22.95 -20.10 41.18
CA GLY A 171 23.08 -21.32 41.97
C GLY A 171 21.93 -22.28 41.70
#